data_AF-A0A5I4S0D2-F1
#
_entry.id   AF-A0A5I4S0D2-F1
#
_cell.length_a   1.000
_cell.length_b   1.000
_cell.length_c   1.000
_cell.angle_alpha   90.00
_cell.angle_beta   90.00
_cell.angle_gamma   90.00
#
_symmetry.space_group_name_H-M   'P 1'
#
loop_
_entity.id
_entity.type
_entity.pdbx_description
1 polymer ?
#
loop_
_entity_poly.entity_id
_entity_poly.type
_entity_poly.pdbx_seq_one_letter_code
_entity_poly.pdbx_strand_id
1 'polypeptide(L)'
;GFIPLVTPTSQIVGTQAVLNVLTGERYKTIAKETAGILKGEYGHTPVPVNAALQARVLEGAAPVTCRPADLLKPELAELEADVRRQAQEKGITLARNAIDDVLTVALFPQIGLKFLENRHNPAEFEPVPQAEAAQPVAKAEKPAASGIYTVEVEGKAFVVKVSDGGDISQLTTATPSSAPVQAAAPAGAGTPVTAPLAGNIWKVIATEGQTVAEGDVLLILEAMKMETEIRAAQAGTVRGIAVKSGDAVSVGDTLMTLA
;
A
#
# COMPACT_ATOMS: atom_id res chain seq x y z
N GLY A 1 7.11 -19.72 14.95
CA GLY A 1 7.53 -18.62 14.09
C GLY A 1 8.74 -17.93 14.68
N PHE A 2 8.55 -17.00 15.62
CA PHE A 2 9.60 -16.16 16.24
C PHE A 2 10.63 -15.63 15.23
N ILE A 3 10.13 -15.13 14.10
CA ILE A 3 10.98 -14.54 13.06
C ILE A 3 11.63 -13.26 13.60
N PRO A 4 12.93 -13.01 13.31
CA PRO A 4 13.55 -11.73 13.61
C PRO A 4 12.79 -10.58 12.95
N LEU A 5 12.57 -9.47 13.65
CA LEU A 5 11.84 -8.32 13.13
C LEU A 5 12.79 -7.36 12.41
N VAL A 6 13.02 -7.62 11.13
CA VAL A 6 13.83 -6.79 10.21
C VAL A 6 13.09 -6.64 8.89
N THR A 7 13.56 -5.88 7.92
CA THR A 7 12.92 -5.91 6.60
C THR A 7 13.19 -7.27 5.93
N PRO A 8 12.18 -7.96 5.35
CA PRO A 8 10.77 -7.57 5.23
C PRO A 8 9.86 -8.02 6.40
N THR A 9 10.30 -8.94 7.26
CA THR A 9 9.48 -9.62 8.29
C THR A 9 8.81 -8.69 9.30
N SER A 10 9.46 -7.59 9.70
CA SER A 10 8.91 -6.55 10.59
C SER A 10 7.68 -5.88 10.00
N GLN A 11 7.70 -5.55 8.70
CA GLN A 11 6.56 -4.99 7.99
C GLN A 11 5.44 -6.02 7.87
N ILE A 12 5.77 -7.27 7.54
CA ILE A 12 4.78 -8.36 7.43
C ILE A 12 4.03 -8.55 8.76
N VAL A 13 4.75 -8.60 9.88
CA VAL A 13 4.16 -8.71 11.22
C VAL A 13 3.35 -7.46 11.57
N GLY A 14 3.88 -6.27 11.27
CA GLY A 14 3.20 -5.00 11.51
C GLY A 14 1.87 -4.89 10.76
N THR A 15 1.87 -5.11 9.45
CA THR A 15 0.67 -5.08 8.60
C THR A 15 -0.38 -6.07 9.09
N GLN A 16 0.01 -7.31 9.37
CA GLN A 16 -0.95 -8.31 9.87
C GLN A 16 -1.51 -7.95 11.25
N ALA A 17 -0.70 -7.35 12.12
CA ALA A 17 -1.16 -6.89 13.43
C ALA A 17 -2.20 -5.76 13.28
N VAL A 18 -1.95 -4.79 12.40
CA VAL A 18 -2.90 -3.73 12.08
C VAL A 18 -4.21 -4.31 11.53
N LEU A 19 -4.15 -5.23 10.57
CA LEU A 19 -5.33 -5.90 10.03
C LEU A 19 -6.15 -6.60 11.12
N ASN A 20 -5.49 -7.31 12.05
CA ASN A 20 -6.18 -7.98 13.15
C ASN A 20 -6.91 -6.99 14.07
N VAL A 21 -6.33 -5.81 14.33
CA VAL A 21 -6.95 -4.77 15.16
C VAL A 21 -8.13 -4.13 14.43
N LEU A 22 -7.96 -3.73 13.18
CA LEU A 22 -9.00 -3.07 12.39
C LEU A 22 -10.20 -3.98 12.13
N THR A 23 -9.96 -5.28 11.92
CA THR A 23 -11.03 -6.26 11.69
C THR A 23 -11.66 -6.79 12.98
N GLY A 24 -11.07 -6.51 14.15
CA GLY A 24 -11.55 -6.99 15.45
C GLY A 24 -11.35 -8.49 15.70
N GLU A 25 -10.73 -9.21 14.76
CA GLU A 25 -10.56 -10.67 14.82
C GLU A 25 -9.18 -11.08 14.28
N ARG A 26 -8.46 -11.91 15.04
CA ARG A 26 -7.11 -12.34 14.65
C ARG A 26 -7.15 -13.26 13.44
N TYR A 27 -6.45 -12.87 12.38
CA TYR A 27 -6.31 -13.67 11.15
C TYR A 27 -7.66 -14.02 10.49
N LYS A 28 -8.65 -13.12 10.64
CA LYS A 28 -9.85 -13.14 9.81
C LYS A 28 -9.45 -12.96 8.34
N THR A 29 -8.66 -11.92 8.07
CA THR A 29 -7.95 -11.73 6.80
C THR A 29 -6.46 -11.96 7.02
N ILE A 30 -5.84 -12.76 6.15
CA ILE A 30 -4.41 -13.06 6.19
C ILE A 30 -3.75 -12.36 5.01
N ALA A 31 -2.79 -11.47 5.28
CA ALA A 31 -2.02 -10.80 4.23
C ALA A 31 -1.19 -11.82 3.43
N LYS A 32 -1.01 -11.57 2.13
CA LYS A 32 -0.26 -12.43 1.20
C LYS A 32 1.12 -12.81 1.75
N GLU A 33 1.85 -11.86 2.30
CA GLU A 33 3.20 -12.09 2.80
C GLU A 33 3.22 -12.82 4.14
N THR A 34 2.20 -12.63 4.99
CA THR A 34 2.02 -13.48 6.17
C THR A 34 1.73 -14.92 5.75
N ALA A 35 0.87 -15.10 4.75
CA ALA A 35 0.63 -16.39 4.14
C ALA A 35 1.94 -16.98 3.56
N GLY A 36 2.75 -16.20 2.86
CA GLY A 36 4.02 -16.65 2.32
C GLY A 36 5.01 -17.14 3.38
N ILE A 37 5.08 -16.48 4.55
CA ILE A 37 5.88 -16.98 5.69
C ILE A 37 5.37 -18.36 6.14
N LEU A 38 4.05 -18.52 6.24
CA LEU A 38 3.43 -19.79 6.64
C LEU A 38 3.62 -20.90 5.58
N LYS A 39 3.65 -20.53 4.30
CA LYS A 39 3.96 -21.42 3.17
C LYS A 39 5.44 -21.78 3.06
N GLY A 40 6.33 -21.06 3.73
CA GLY A 40 7.78 -21.25 3.64
C GLY A 40 8.44 -20.49 2.48
N GLU A 41 7.72 -19.58 1.81
CA GLU A 41 8.19 -18.79 0.66
C GLU A 41 9.28 -17.77 1.04
N TYR A 42 9.42 -17.47 2.33
CA TYR A 42 10.48 -16.61 2.89
C TYR A 42 11.62 -17.41 3.55
N GLY A 43 11.59 -18.74 3.44
CA GLY A 43 12.54 -19.66 4.05
C GLY A 43 12.09 -20.22 5.40
N HIS A 44 13.03 -20.77 6.15
CA HIS A 44 12.74 -21.49 7.39
C HIS A 44 12.60 -20.55 8.60
N THR A 45 11.50 -20.67 9.34
CA THR A 45 11.31 -19.92 10.58
C THR A 45 12.12 -20.54 11.74
N PRO A 46 12.67 -19.76 12.68
CA PRO A 46 13.48 -20.29 13.79
C PRO A 46 12.83 -21.38 14.65
N VAL A 47 11.50 -21.32 14.80
CA VAL A 47 10.70 -22.34 15.48
C VAL A 47 9.42 -22.62 14.70
N PRO A 48 8.78 -23.80 14.87
CA PRO A 48 7.55 -24.14 14.17
C PRO A 48 6.50 -23.02 14.22
N VAL A 49 5.85 -22.77 13.08
CA VAL A 49 4.72 -21.84 13.00
C VAL A 49 3.47 -22.46 13.66
N ASN A 50 2.43 -21.65 13.85
CA ASN A 50 1.16 -22.18 14.36
C ASN A 50 0.56 -23.15 13.32
N ALA A 51 0.37 -24.41 13.70
CA ALA A 51 -0.04 -25.47 12.77
C ALA A 51 -1.43 -25.23 12.17
N ALA A 52 -2.39 -24.72 12.96
CA ALA A 52 -3.74 -24.45 12.46
C ALA A 52 -3.74 -23.31 11.43
N LEU A 53 -2.97 -22.24 11.69
CA LEU A 53 -2.84 -21.11 10.77
C LEU A 53 -2.10 -21.50 9.48
N GLN A 54 -1.05 -22.33 9.60
CA GLN A 54 -0.33 -22.85 8.46
C GLN A 54 -1.22 -23.75 7.58
N ALA A 55 -1.99 -24.67 8.20
CA ALA A 55 -2.93 -25.52 7.47
C ALA A 55 -3.99 -24.71 6.71
N ARG A 56 -4.53 -23.64 7.32
CA ARG A 56 -5.48 -22.73 6.67
C ARG A 56 -4.91 -22.09 5.40
N VAL A 57 -3.65 -21.68 5.42
CA VAL A 57 -3.00 -21.00 4.29
C VAL A 57 -2.51 -21.98 3.21
N LEU A 58 -2.16 -23.20 3.61
CA LEU A 58 -1.68 -24.22 2.68
C LEU A 58 -2.81 -24.85 1.86
N GLU A 59 -4.04 -24.87 2.37
CA GLU A 59 -5.21 -25.41 1.65
C GLU A 59 -4.97 -26.85 1.13
N GLY A 60 -4.25 -27.66 1.90
CA GLY A 60 -3.89 -29.05 1.56
C GLY A 60 -2.57 -29.21 0.80
N ALA A 61 -1.90 -28.12 0.41
CA ALA A 61 -0.54 -28.17 -0.14
C ALA A 61 0.50 -28.46 0.96
N ALA A 62 1.69 -28.91 0.54
CA ALA A 62 2.85 -29.00 1.43
C ALA A 62 3.56 -27.64 1.53
N PRO A 63 4.12 -27.29 2.70
CA PRO A 63 4.96 -26.10 2.83
C PRO A 63 6.26 -26.27 2.03
N VAL A 64 6.79 -25.15 1.53
CA VAL A 64 8.12 -25.06 0.93
C VAL A 64 9.16 -25.32 2.01
N THR A 65 10.03 -26.30 1.76
CA THR A 65 11.09 -26.73 2.69
C THR A 65 12.51 -26.52 2.14
N CYS A 66 12.65 -26.30 0.83
CA CYS A 66 13.92 -25.93 0.20
C CYS A 66 14.16 -24.40 0.27
N ARG A 67 15.27 -23.93 -0.30
CA ARG A 67 15.49 -22.50 -0.50
C ARG A 67 14.48 -22.01 -1.55
N PRO A 68 13.63 -21.00 -1.27
CA PRO A 68 12.54 -20.60 -2.18
C PRO A 68 12.99 -20.29 -3.61
N ALA A 69 14.18 -19.70 -3.78
CA ALA A 69 14.76 -19.40 -5.08
C ALA A 69 15.04 -20.64 -5.95
N ASP A 70 15.11 -21.85 -5.37
CA ASP A 70 15.29 -23.09 -6.12
C ASP A 70 14.03 -23.46 -6.92
N LEU A 71 12.89 -22.85 -6.61
CA LEU A 71 11.62 -23.02 -7.33
C LEU A 71 11.42 -22.01 -8.46
N LEU A 72 12.29 -21.00 -8.56
CA LEU A 72 12.21 -19.94 -9.56
C LEU A 72 13.02 -20.32 -10.80
N LYS A 73 12.43 -20.09 -11.98
CA LYS A 73 13.16 -20.24 -13.26
C LYS A 73 14.00 -18.99 -13.51
N PRO A 74 15.14 -19.10 -14.21
CA PRO A 74 15.88 -17.93 -14.68
C PRO A 74 14.98 -17.07 -15.59
N GLU A 75 14.83 -15.79 -15.25
CA GLU A 75 13.88 -14.87 -15.90
C GLU A 75 14.55 -13.74 -16.69
N LEU A 76 15.88 -13.60 -16.63
CA LEU A 76 16.57 -12.44 -17.18
C LEU A 76 16.33 -12.23 -18.68
N ALA A 77 16.38 -13.29 -19.49
CA ALA A 77 16.16 -13.18 -20.93
C ALA A 77 14.73 -12.76 -21.28
N GLU A 78 13.74 -13.19 -20.48
CA GLU A 78 12.35 -12.80 -20.64
C GLU A 78 12.16 -11.33 -20.26
N LEU A 79 12.72 -10.90 -19.13
CA LEU A 79 12.70 -9.51 -18.68
C LEU A 79 13.39 -8.57 -19.67
N GLU A 80 14.52 -8.96 -20.25
CA GLU A 80 15.19 -8.19 -21.30
C GLU A 80 14.30 -7.98 -22.53
N ALA A 81 13.63 -9.04 -22.98
CA ALA A 81 12.72 -8.95 -24.12
C ALA A 81 11.50 -8.07 -23.82
N ASP A 82 10.93 -8.22 -22.62
CA ASP A 82 9.76 -7.48 -22.16
C ASP A 82 10.05 -5.99 -22.01
N VAL A 83 11.15 -5.61 -21.35
CA VAL A 83 11.56 -4.21 -21.18
C VAL A 83 11.87 -3.56 -22.53
N ARG A 84 12.52 -4.28 -23.46
CA ARG A 84 12.75 -3.76 -24.82
C ARG A 84 11.45 -3.53 -25.58
N ARG A 85 10.48 -4.44 -25.47
CA ARG A 85 9.15 -4.29 -26.08
C ARG A 85 8.44 -3.08 -25.51
N GLN A 86 8.35 -2.97 -24.19
CA GLN A 86 7.70 -1.84 -23.52
C GLN A 86 8.38 -0.50 -23.86
N ALA A 87 9.70 -0.47 -23.94
CA ALA A 87 10.43 0.72 -24.32
C ALA A 87 10.12 1.16 -25.77
N GLN A 88 10.01 0.21 -26.70
CA GLN A 88 9.60 0.50 -28.08
C GLN A 88 8.16 1.01 -28.17
N GLU A 89 7.22 0.36 -27.47
CA GLU A 89 5.80 0.73 -27.46
C GLU A 89 5.58 2.12 -26.87
N LYS A 90 6.35 2.50 -25.85
CA LYS A 90 6.21 3.76 -25.12
C LYS A 90 7.20 4.85 -25.54
N GLY A 91 8.08 4.57 -26.51
CA GLY A 91 9.10 5.52 -26.96
C GLY A 91 10.17 5.85 -25.92
N ILE A 92 10.45 4.94 -24.99
CA ILE A 92 11.42 5.12 -23.92
C ILE A 92 12.82 4.88 -24.47
N THR A 93 13.74 5.82 -24.22
CA THR A 93 15.16 5.64 -24.53
C THR A 93 15.83 4.90 -23.38
N LEU A 94 16.18 3.63 -23.61
CA LEU A 94 16.95 2.84 -22.65
C LEU A 94 18.39 3.38 -22.51
N ALA A 95 19.00 3.10 -21.36
CA ALA A 95 20.39 3.42 -21.08
C ALA A 95 21.34 2.73 -22.06
N ARG A 96 22.55 3.28 -22.23
CA ARG A 96 23.60 2.67 -23.07
C ARG A 96 23.85 1.21 -22.70
N ASN A 97 23.79 0.90 -21.41
CA ASN A 97 23.85 -0.45 -20.90
C ASN A 97 22.43 -0.89 -20.49
N ALA A 98 21.67 -1.42 -21.45
CA ALA A 98 20.24 -1.72 -21.27
C ALA A 98 19.94 -2.67 -20.10
N ILE A 99 20.91 -3.50 -19.68
CA ILE A 99 20.76 -4.39 -18.52
C ILE A 99 20.48 -3.63 -17.22
N ASP A 100 20.97 -2.40 -17.06
CA ASP A 100 20.74 -1.60 -15.85
C ASP A 100 19.26 -1.21 -15.74
N ASP A 101 18.63 -0.92 -16.87
CA ASP A 101 17.19 -0.62 -16.96
C ASP A 101 16.36 -1.89 -16.74
N VAL A 102 16.81 -3.01 -17.29
CA VAL A 102 16.18 -4.32 -17.10
C VAL A 102 16.18 -4.70 -15.63
N LEU A 103 17.31 -4.56 -14.93
CA LEU A 103 17.40 -4.83 -13.49
C LEU A 103 16.57 -3.86 -12.65
N THR A 104 16.48 -2.58 -13.06
CA THR A 104 15.61 -1.59 -12.40
C THR A 104 14.14 -2.01 -12.47
N VAL A 105 13.67 -2.42 -13.66
CA VAL A 105 12.30 -2.91 -13.86
C VAL A 105 12.10 -4.27 -13.20
N ALA A 106 13.10 -5.16 -13.20
CA ALA A 106 13.00 -6.45 -12.52
C ALA A 106 12.76 -6.31 -11.01
N LEU A 107 13.46 -5.37 -10.36
CA LEU A 107 13.30 -5.13 -8.93
C LEU A 107 11.99 -4.40 -8.60
N PHE A 108 11.54 -3.49 -9.46
CA PHE A 108 10.33 -2.69 -9.26
C PHE A 108 9.60 -2.47 -10.58
N PRO A 109 8.72 -3.37 -11.05
CA PRO A 109 8.22 -3.32 -12.43
C PRO A 109 7.47 -2.03 -12.79
N GLN A 110 6.50 -1.59 -11.98
CA GLN A 110 5.76 -0.35 -12.29
C GLN A 110 6.59 0.90 -11.98
N ILE A 111 7.23 0.97 -10.81
CA ILE A 111 8.00 2.17 -10.40
C ILE A 111 9.22 2.33 -11.31
N GLY A 112 9.91 1.23 -11.62
CA GLY A 112 11.03 1.19 -12.54
C GLY A 112 10.61 1.66 -13.93
N LEU A 113 9.53 1.11 -14.49
CA LEU A 113 9.04 1.55 -15.80
C LEU A 113 8.62 3.03 -15.79
N LYS A 114 7.88 3.48 -14.78
CA LYS A 114 7.50 4.90 -14.62
C LYS A 114 8.72 5.80 -14.49
N PHE A 115 9.77 5.34 -13.80
CA PHE A 115 11.05 6.03 -13.75
C PHE A 115 11.71 6.11 -15.12
N LEU A 116 11.72 5.02 -15.91
CA LEU A 116 12.29 5.04 -17.26
C LEU A 116 11.53 5.99 -18.18
N GLU A 117 10.19 6.00 -18.12
CA GLU A 117 9.34 6.94 -18.87
C GLU A 117 9.67 8.40 -18.57
N ASN A 118 10.01 8.70 -17.31
CA ASN A 118 10.22 10.06 -16.84
C ASN A 118 11.69 10.42 -16.61
N ARG A 119 12.65 9.54 -16.92
CA ARG A 119 14.09 9.69 -16.61
C ARG A 119 14.68 11.05 -17.01
N HIS A 120 14.16 11.63 -18.09
CA HIS A 120 14.62 12.92 -18.64
C HIS A 120 13.62 14.06 -18.41
N ASN A 121 12.66 13.88 -17.51
CA ASN A 121 11.65 14.85 -17.11
C ASN A 121 11.86 15.29 -15.65
N PRO A 122 12.62 16.37 -15.41
CA PRO A 122 12.88 16.87 -14.07
C PRO A 122 11.62 17.27 -13.30
N ALA A 123 10.49 17.55 -13.96
CA ALA A 123 9.25 17.96 -13.32
C ALA A 123 8.54 16.82 -12.57
N GLU A 124 8.89 15.56 -12.87
CA GLU A 124 8.32 14.37 -12.23
C GLU A 124 9.13 13.89 -11.01
N PHE A 125 10.26 14.53 -10.75
CA PHE A 125 11.12 14.22 -9.62
C PHE A 125 11.16 15.38 -8.65
N GLU A 126 11.32 15.04 -7.37
CA GLU A 126 11.60 16.05 -6.37
C GLU A 126 12.88 16.83 -6.73
N PRO A 127 12.92 18.15 -6.50
CA PRO A 127 14.11 18.93 -6.74
C PRO A 127 15.27 18.35 -5.91
N VAL A 128 16.47 18.35 -6.49
CA VAL A 128 17.67 17.90 -5.80
C VAL A 128 17.73 18.59 -4.44
N PRO A 129 17.83 17.84 -3.32
CA PRO A 129 17.93 18.43 -2.00
C PRO A 129 19.06 19.45 -2.00
N GLN A 130 18.69 20.72 -1.96
CA GLN A 130 19.68 21.76 -1.75
C GLN A 130 20.07 21.63 -0.28
N ALA A 131 21.37 21.56 -0.01
CA ALA A 131 21.83 21.93 1.31
C ALA A 131 21.44 23.40 1.44
N GLU A 132 20.29 23.68 2.05
CA GLU A 132 20.13 24.95 2.73
C GLU A 132 21.35 25.00 3.64
N ALA A 133 22.32 25.86 3.28
CA ALA A 133 23.16 26.44 4.30
C ALA A 133 22.16 26.85 5.36
N ALA A 134 22.23 26.23 6.54
CA ALA A 134 21.38 26.59 7.65
C ALA A 134 21.61 28.09 7.83
N GLN A 135 20.76 28.89 7.19
CA GLN A 135 20.68 30.28 7.51
C GLN A 135 20.31 30.20 8.98
N PRO A 136 21.13 30.78 9.89
CA PRO A 136 20.67 30.90 11.25
C PRO A 136 19.33 31.61 11.09
N VAL A 137 18.24 30.87 11.33
CA VAL A 137 16.91 31.44 11.42
C VAL A 137 17.15 32.56 12.40
N ALA A 138 17.11 33.81 11.91
CA ALA A 138 17.36 34.98 12.74
C ALA A 138 16.51 34.71 13.97
N LYS A 139 17.18 34.50 15.11
CA LYS A 139 16.60 33.97 16.34
C LYS A 139 15.26 34.65 16.44
N ALA A 140 14.17 33.93 16.14
CA ALA A 140 12.89 34.59 15.95
C ALA A 140 12.68 35.36 17.25
N GLU A 141 12.68 36.69 17.17
CA GLU A 141 12.28 37.49 18.31
C GLU A 141 10.90 36.95 18.64
N LYS A 142 10.81 36.24 19.77
CA LYS A 142 9.61 35.56 20.23
C LYS A 142 8.41 36.45 19.91
N PRO A 143 7.52 36.09 18.97
CA PRO A 143 6.14 36.43 19.18
C PRO A 143 5.73 35.48 20.30
N ALA A 144 5.72 35.99 21.52
CA ALA A 144 5.09 35.30 22.63
C ALA A 144 3.60 35.17 22.28
N ALA A 145 3.20 34.05 21.68
CA ALA A 145 1.80 33.73 21.52
C ALA A 145 1.64 32.22 21.35
N SER A 146 1.33 31.55 22.46
CA SER A 146 0.51 30.35 22.42
C SER A 146 -0.69 30.63 21.49
N GLY A 147 -0.80 29.88 20.40
CA GLY A 147 -1.82 30.10 19.38
C GLY A 147 -2.82 28.95 19.38
N ILE A 148 -4.07 29.29 19.17
CA ILE A 148 -5.12 28.32 18.82
C ILE A 148 -5.21 28.31 17.30
N TYR A 149 -4.89 27.18 16.68
CA TYR A 149 -4.89 27.00 15.24
C TYR A 149 -5.99 26.03 14.84
N THR A 150 -6.69 26.30 13.75
CA THR A 150 -7.58 25.33 13.12
C THR A 150 -6.77 24.57 12.06
N VAL A 151 -6.54 23.28 12.30
CA VAL A 151 -5.81 22.39 11.38
C VAL A 151 -6.81 21.48 10.72
N GLU A 152 -6.80 21.43 9.39
CA GLU A 152 -7.67 20.56 8.63
C GLU A 152 -6.93 19.26 8.30
N VAL A 153 -7.42 18.13 8.81
CA VAL A 153 -6.88 16.78 8.55
C VAL A 153 -8.04 15.93 8.05
N GLU A 154 -7.89 15.33 6.87
CA GLU A 154 -8.94 14.49 6.26
C GLU A 154 -10.30 15.20 6.14
N GLY A 155 -10.30 16.51 5.83
CA GLY A 155 -11.51 17.32 5.69
C GLY A 155 -12.25 17.62 7.01
N LYS A 156 -11.62 17.33 8.16
CA LYS A 156 -12.13 17.70 9.48
C LYS A 156 -11.22 18.75 10.11
N ALA A 157 -11.84 19.85 10.53
CA ALA A 157 -11.17 20.94 11.22
C ALA A 157 -10.98 20.60 12.71
N PHE A 158 -9.73 20.56 13.15
CA PHE A 158 -9.34 20.36 14.54
C PHE A 158 -8.76 21.66 15.10
N VAL A 159 -9.23 22.08 16.26
CA VAL A 159 -8.70 23.27 16.92
C VAL A 159 -7.61 22.82 17.89
N VAL A 160 -6.37 23.15 17.53
CA VAL A 160 -5.16 22.74 18.24
C VAL A 160 -4.57 23.95 18.95
N LYS A 161 -4.46 23.86 20.27
CA LYS A 161 -3.73 24.85 21.07
C LYS A 161 -2.27 24.42 21.18
N VAL A 162 -1.37 25.18 20.57
CA VAL A 162 0.08 24.93 20.66
C VAL A 162 0.63 25.74 21.83
N SER A 163 1.22 25.04 22.80
CA SER A 163 1.88 25.63 23.99
C SER A 163 3.40 25.47 23.89
N ASP A 164 4.16 26.37 24.50
CA ASP A 164 5.64 26.30 24.53
C ASP A 164 6.09 25.12 25.40
N GLY A 165 6.48 24.03 24.74
CA GLY A 165 6.74 22.72 25.32
C GLY A 165 5.82 21.71 24.66
N GLY A 166 6.38 20.82 23.83
CA GLY A 166 5.69 19.95 22.87
C GLY A 166 4.70 18.90 23.43
N ASP A 167 4.05 19.18 24.55
CA ASP A 167 2.94 18.41 25.10
C ASP A 167 1.62 18.89 24.50
N ILE A 168 1.12 18.12 23.54
CA ILE A 168 -0.22 18.27 22.95
C ILE A 168 -1.24 17.83 24.03
N SER A 169 -1.71 18.77 24.84
CA SER A 169 -2.54 18.44 26.01
C SER A 169 -4.04 18.47 25.77
N GLN A 170 -4.57 19.04 24.68
CA GLN A 170 -6.02 19.04 24.43
C GLN A 170 -6.35 19.07 22.92
N LEU A 171 -6.73 17.91 22.37
CA LEU A 171 -7.49 17.82 21.12
C LEU A 171 -8.97 17.96 21.46
N THR A 172 -9.58 19.08 21.10
CA THR A 172 -11.05 19.23 21.13
C THR A 172 -11.54 19.43 19.71
N THR A 173 -12.51 18.62 19.31
CA THR A 173 -13.18 18.77 18.02
C THR A 173 -14.01 20.05 18.06
N ALA A 174 -13.65 21.03 17.23
CA ALA A 174 -14.54 22.15 16.97
C ALA A 174 -15.70 21.64 16.13
N THR A 175 -16.94 21.92 16.55
CA THR A 175 -18.14 21.71 15.75
C THR A 175 -18.29 22.86 14.76
N PRO A 176 -18.09 22.66 13.44
CA PRO A 176 -18.43 23.68 12.47
C PRO A 176 -19.95 23.63 12.27
N SER A 177 -20.63 24.70 12.66
CA SER A 177 -21.99 25.02 12.21
C SER A 177 -21.89 25.56 10.78
N SER A 178 -21.92 24.64 9.82
CA SER A 178 -22.37 24.87 8.45
C SER A 178 -22.45 23.50 7.80
N ALA A 179 -23.66 22.99 7.63
CA ALA A 179 -23.89 21.72 6.94
C ALA A 179 -23.33 21.82 5.51
N PRO A 180 -22.33 21.01 5.13
CA PRO A 180 -22.08 20.75 3.73
C PRO A 180 -23.29 19.99 3.22
N VAL A 181 -23.90 20.48 2.16
CA VAL A 181 -24.94 19.75 1.42
C VAL A 181 -24.27 18.50 0.87
N GLN A 182 -24.46 17.40 1.60
CA GLN A 182 -24.07 16.07 1.18
C GLN A 182 -24.92 15.77 -0.05
N ALA A 183 -24.30 15.77 -1.23
CA ALA A 183 -24.94 15.20 -2.40
C ALA A 183 -25.15 13.72 -2.10
N ALA A 184 -26.40 13.35 -1.84
CA ALA A 184 -26.82 11.97 -1.72
C ALA A 184 -26.53 11.27 -3.05
N ALA A 185 -25.47 10.46 -3.09
CA ALA A 185 -25.34 9.43 -4.11
C ALA A 185 -26.31 8.29 -3.76
N PRO A 186 -26.96 7.66 -4.76
CA PRO A 186 -28.17 6.88 -4.56
C PRO A 186 -27.93 5.66 -3.67
N ALA A 187 -28.96 5.25 -2.94
CA ALA A 187 -29.08 3.93 -2.35
C ALA A 187 -29.04 2.86 -3.48
N GLY A 188 -27.83 2.49 -3.89
CA GLY A 188 -27.57 1.28 -4.65
C GLY A 188 -27.14 0.21 -3.67
N ALA A 189 -28.01 -0.75 -3.38
CA ALA A 189 -27.76 -1.88 -2.48
C ALA A 189 -26.43 -2.60 -2.81
N GLY A 190 -25.40 -2.31 -2.02
CA GLY A 190 -24.11 -2.97 -2.08
C GLY A 190 -23.19 -2.51 -0.95
N THR A 191 -22.42 -3.45 -0.42
CA THR A 191 -21.41 -3.26 0.63
C THR A 191 -20.15 -2.65 0.01
N PRO A 192 -19.70 -1.47 0.48
CA PRO A 192 -18.46 -0.86 -0.02
C PRO A 192 -17.23 -1.63 0.47
N VAL A 193 -16.28 -1.85 -0.43
CA VAL A 193 -14.94 -2.35 -0.12
C VAL A 193 -14.03 -1.14 -0.04
N THR A 194 -13.45 -0.87 1.13
CA THR A 194 -12.61 0.30 1.39
C THR A 194 -11.13 -0.04 1.49
N ALA A 195 -10.28 0.95 1.27
CA ALA A 195 -8.83 0.81 1.41
C ALA A 195 -8.43 0.70 2.89
N PRO A 196 -7.79 -0.40 3.33
CA PRO A 196 -7.38 -0.58 4.72
C PRO A 196 -6.09 0.19 5.06
N LEU A 197 -5.33 0.62 4.05
CA LEU A 197 -4.08 1.36 4.18
C LEU A 197 -3.88 2.26 2.96
N ALA A 198 -3.15 3.37 3.13
CA ALA A 198 -2.84 4.29 2.04
C ALA A 198 -1.73 3.72 1.12
N GLY A 199 -1.87 3.90 -0.19
CA GLY A 199 -0.92 3.40 -1.19
C GLY A 199 -1.40 3.61 -2.62
N ASN A 200 -0.81 2.90 -3.57
CA ASN A 200 -1.17 2.97 -4.99
C ASN A 200 -1.84 1.68 -5.45
N ILE A 201 -2.83 1.74 -6.34
CA ILE A 201 -3.45 0.55 -6.91
C ILE A 201 -2.49 -0.11 -7.89
N TRP A 202 -1.94 -1.27 -7.55
CA TRP A 202 -1.06 -2.05 -8.42
C TRP A 202 -1.83 -2.67 -9.59
N LYS A 203 -2.93 -3.37 -9.27
CA LYS A 203 -3.74 -4.08 -10.27
C LYS A 203 -5.15 -4.32 -9.76
N VAL A 204 -6.15 -3.99 -10.58
CA VAL A 204 -7.53 -4.43 -10.36
C VAL A 204 -7.70 -5.81 -11.00
N ILE A 205 -8.15 -6.81 -10.21
CA ILE A 205 -8.34 -8.19 -10.66
C ILE A 205 -9.81 -8.44 -11.02
N ALA A 206 -10.73 -7.94 -10.19
CA ALA A 206 -12.15 -8.14 -10.39
C ALA A 206 -12.72 -7.23 -11.49
N THR A 207 -13.74 -7.69 -12.20
CA THR A 207 -14.44 -6.92 -13.23
C THR A 207 -15.85 -6.56 -12.79
N GLU A 208 -16.38 -5.42 -13.25
CA GLU A 208 -17.79 -5.09 -13.01
C GLU A 208 -18.72 -6.20 -13.54
N GLY A 209 -19.73 -6.56 -12.73
CA GLY A 209 -20.65 -7.66 -12.98
C GLY A 209 -20.13 -9.05 -12.56
N GLN A 210 -18.88 -9.17 -12.11
CA GLN A 210 -18.33 -10.46 -11.68
C GLN A 210 -18.87 -10.89 -10.32
N THR A 211 -19.28 -12.16 -10.21
CA THR A 211 -19.57 -12.79 -8.92
C THR A 211 -18.26 -13.25 -8.28
N VAL A 212 -18.06 -12.87 -7.01
CA VAL A 212 -16.89 -13.19 -6.19
C VAL A 212 -17.34 -13.91 -4.93
N ALA A 213 -16.55 -14.86 -4.46
CA ALA A 213 -16.72 -15.54 -3.18
C ALA A 213 -16.02 -14.75 -2.05
N GLU A 214 -16.39 -15.04 -0.80
CA GLU A 214 -15.65 -14.54 0.35
C GLU A 214 -14.19 -15.01 0.28
N GLY A 215 -13.26 -14.08 0.47
CA GLY A 215 -11.82 -14.34 0.40
C GLY A 215 -11.20 -14.16 -0.99
N ASP A 216 -11.99 -14.01 -2.05
CA ASP A 216 -11.46 -13.77 -3.41
C ASP A 216 -10.68 -12.46 -3.49
N VAL A 217 -9.58 -12.46 -4.24
CA VAL A 217 -8.75 -11.26 -4.43
C VAL A 217 -9.43 -10.33 -5.43
N LEU A 218 -9.74 -9.12 -4.99
CA LEU A 218 -10.44 -8.11 -5.78
C LEU A 218 -9.46 -7.19 -6.51
N LEU A 219 -8.44 -6.73 -5.79
CA LEU A 219 -7.35 -5.91 -6.33
C LEU A 219 -6.11 -6.02 -5.46
N ILE A 220 -5.00 -5.50 -5.97
CA ILE A 220 -3.71 -5.43 -5.29
C ILE A 220 -3.33 -3.96 -5.14
N LEU A 221 -2.91 -3.58 -3.94
CA LEU A 221 -2.44 -2.25 -3.59
C LEU A 221 -0.95 -2.34 -3.23
N GLU A 222 -0.14 -1.40 -3.71
CA GLU A 222 1.25 -1.25 -3.34
C GLU A 222 1.41 -0.14 -2.30
N ALA A 223 1.97 -0.48 -1.15
CA ALA A 223 2.34 0.49 -0.12
C ALA A 223 3.62 0.05 0.59
N MET A 224 4.48 1.01 0.94
CA MET A 224 5.72 0.75 1.68
C MET A 224 6.59 -0.38 1.05
N LYS A 225 6.62 -0.47 -0.30
CA LYS A 225 7.33 -1.50 -1.08
C LYS A 225 6.79 -2.93 -0.93
N MET A 226 5.54 -3.07 -0.50
CA MET A 226 4.85 -4.36 -0.30
C MET A 226 3.52 -4.37 -1.05
N GLU A 227 3.12 -5.54 -1.56
CA GLU A 227 1.89 -5.74 -2.32
C GLU A 227 0.79 -6.31 -1.40
N THR A 228 -0.15 -5.46 -0.98
CA THR A 228 -1.30 -5.89 -0.19
C THR A 228 -2.49 -6.25 -1.10
N GLU A 229 -2.89 -7.51 -1.06
CA GLU A 229 -4.14 -7.98 -1.68
C GLU A 229 -5.37 -7.52 -0.88
N ILE A 230 -6.31 -6.89 -1.55
CA ILE A 230 -7.62 -6.56 -1.01
C ILE A 230 -8.60 -7.68 -1.40
N ARG A 231 -9.13 -8.38 -0.39
CA ARG A 231 -9.99 -9.54 -0.56
C ARG A 231 -11.45 -9.22 -0.23
N ALA A 232 -12.38 -9.92 -0.87
CA ALA A 232 -13.80 -9.80 -0.61
C ALA A 232 -14.12 -10.26 0.82
N ALA A 233 -14.69 -9.38 1.63
CA ALA A 233 -15.11 -9.71 3.00
C ALA A 233 -16.35 -10.60 3.05
N GLN A 234 -17.08 -10.71 1.93
CA GLN A 234 -18.27 -11.55 1.76
C GLN A 234 -18.44 -11.88 0.28
N ALA A 235 -19.17 -12.96 -0.02
CA ALA A 235 -19.58 -13.26 -1.38
C ALA A 235 -20.55 -12.18 -1.90
N GLY A 236 -20.49 -11.88 -3.21
CA GLY A 236 -21.35 -10.89 -3.84
C GLY A 236 -21.02 -10.66 -5.31
N THR A 237 -21.71 -9.73 -5.95
CA THR A 237 -21.44 -9.31 -7.33
C THR A 237 -20.82 -7.91 -7.36
N VAL A 238 -19.70 -7.75 -8.05
CA VAL A 238 -19.05 -6.43 -8.22
C VAL A 238 -19.97 -5.51 -9.00
N ARG A 239 -20.46 -4.44 -8.37
CA ARG A 239 -21.41 -3.50 -8.99
C ARG A 239 -20.76 -2.26 -9.57
N GLY A 240 -19.60 -1.87 -9.07
CA GLY A 240 -18.89 -0.69 -9.53
C GLY A 240 -17.49 -0.65 -8.98
N ILE A 241 -16.53 -0.28 -9.82
CA ILE A 241 -15.12 -0.13 -9.45
C ILE A 241 -14.76 1.36 -9.51
N ALA A 242 -14.35 1.93 -8.39
CA ALA A 242 -14.13 3.37 -8.25
C ALA A 242 -12.66 3.78 -8.51
N VAL A 243 -11.77 2.82 -8.73
CA VAL A 243 -10.33 3.03 -8.90
C VAL A 243 -9.78 2.29 -10.12
N LYS A 244 -8.66 2.76 -10.66
CA LYS A 244 -7.88 2.07 -11.71
C LYS A 244 -6.44 1.86 -11.27
N SER A 245 -5.73 0.97 -11.97
CA SER A 245 -4.29 0.76 -11.74
C SER A 245 -3.52 2.08 -11.86
N GLY A 246 -2.65 2.35 -10.89
CA GLY A 246 -1.85 3.58 -10.77
C GLY A 246 -2.47 4.66 -9.89
N ASP A 247 -3.75 4.57 -9.51
CA ASP A 247 -4.39 5.56 -8.64
C ASP A 247 -3.83 5.50 -7.22
N ALA A 248 -3.64 6.66 -6.60
CA ALA A 248 -3.33 6.77 -5.18
C ALA A 248 -4.61 6.75 -4.35
N VAL A 249 -4.60 6.00 -3.24
CA VAL A 249 -5.74 5.86 -2.33
C VAL A 249 -5.32 6.08 -0.88
N SER A 250 -6.23 6.63 -0.09
CA SER A 250 -6.10 6.86 1.35
C SER A 250 -6.91 5.84 2.16
N VAL A 251 -6.62 5.72 3.46
CA VAL A 251 -7.38 4.83 4.34
C VAL A 251 -8.85 5.23 4.34
N GLY A 252 -9.74 4.26 4.09
CA GLY A 252 -11.18 4.48 4.07
C GLY A 252 -11.75 4.85 2.70
N ASP A 253 -10.93 5.14 1.69
CA ASP A 253 -11.41 5.40 0.34
C ASP A 253 -12.17 4.18 -0.21
N THR A 254 -13.29 4.42 -0.89
CA THR A 254 -14.08 3.34 -1.49
C THR A 254 -13.40 2.88 -2.77
N LEU A 255 -13.01 1.60 -2.80
CA LEU A 255 -12.32 0.98 -3.92
C LEU A 255 -13.30 0.39 -4.93
N MET A 256 -14.30 -0.34 -4.44
CA MET A 256 -15.39 -0.92 -5.24
C MET A 256 -16.60 -1.24 -4.37
N THR A 257 -17.72 -1.60 -4.98
CA THR A 257 -18.96 -1.99 -4.29
C THR A 257 -19.36 -3.42 -4.65
N LEU A 258 -19.68 -4.26 -3.64
CA LEU A 258 -20.20 -5.62 -3.82
C LEU A 258 -21.69 -5.67 -3.47
N ALA A 259 -22.53 -6.23 -4.33
CA ALA A 259 -23.97 -6.43 -4.09
C ALA A 259 -24.29 -7.87 -3.67
#